data_AF-A0A7X0IPT6-F1
#
_entry.id   AF-A0A7X0IPT6-F1
#
_cell.length_a   1.000
_cell.length_b   1.000
_cell.length_c   1.000
_cell.angle_alpha   90.00
_cell.angle_beta   90.00
_cell.angle_gamma   90.00
#
_symmetry.space_group_name_H-M   'P 1'
#
loop_
_entity.id
_entity.type
_entity.pdbx_description
1 polymer ?
#
loop_
_entity_poly.entity_id
_entity_poly.type
_entity_poly.pdbx_seq_one_letter_code
_entity_poly.pdbx_strand_id
1 'polypeptide(L)'
;MAKQKVAMLTAGGLAPCLSSAVGGLIQRYTDVAPEIDIIAYRSGYQGVLLADSIAVTPAMRERAHLLHRYGGSPIGNSRVKLTNAADCVKRGLVKEGENPLRVAAERLAADGVTILHTIGGDDTNTTAADLAAYLGANGYDLTVVGLPKTVDNDVVPIRQSLGAWTAAEVGADFFDNVSNEQTAAPRTLVIHEVMGRHCGWLTAATARAYIQKTSANEYVEGFMMNAGLKNIDGLYLPEMAFNIEAEGERLRTIMEKTGQVTLFVSEGAALDAIVAEREAAGETIKRDAFGHVKIDTINVGGWFQKQFASIIGAERSMVQKSGYFARSAPANGDDLRLIQGMVDLAVENALNKVSGVTGHDEGQGGKLRVIEFPRIKGGKAFDMAAPWFAEVMNHIGQKYVEA
;
A
#
# COMPACT_ATOMS: atom_id res chain seq x y z
N MET A 1 3.93 -28.83 27.90
CA MET A 1 3.90 -27.49 27.26
C MET A 1 2.53 -27.33 26.62
N ALA A 2 1.91 -26.14 26.68
CA ALA A 2 0.66 -25.90 25.95
C ALA A 2 0.86 -26.16 24.45
N LYS A 3 -0.12 -26.78 23.78
CA LYS A 3 -0.05 -27.05 22.33
C LYS A 3 0.03 -25.70 21.61
N GLN A 4 1.01 -25.54 20.71
CA GLN A 4 1.10 -24.33 19.89
C GLN A 4 -0.12 -24.25 18.96
N LYS A 5 -0.69 -23.06 18.86
CA LYS A 5 -1.76 -22.74 17.91
C LYS A 5 -1.46 -21.40 17.26
N VAL A 6 -1.56 -21.39 15.94
CA VAL A 6 -1.27 -20.23 15.10
C VAL A 6 -2.57 -19.56 14.71
N ALA A 7 -2.63 -18.25 14.89
CA ALA A 7 -3.62 -17.41 14.25
C ALA A 7 -2.96 -16.52 13.20
N MET A 8 -3.71 -16.16 12.16
CA MET A 8 -3.32 -15.12 11.23
C MET A 8 -4.47 -14.15 10.95
N LEU A 9 -4.13 -12.92 10.59
CA LEU A 9 -5.10 -11.91 10.18
C LEU A 9 -4.52 -10.96 9.14
N THR A 10 -5.39 -10.42 8.28
CA THR A 10 -5.07 -9.32 7.37
C THR A 10 -5.83 -8.07 7.80
N ALA A 11 -5.16 -6.91 7.84
CA ALA A 11 -5.74 -5.65 8.28
C ALA A 11 -5.37 -4.47 7.36
N GLY A 12 -6.16 -3.39 7.41
CA GLY A 12 -5.92 -2.14 6.70
C GLY A 12 -6.54 -2.07 5.29
N GLY A 13 -5.89 -1.38 4.35
CA GLY A 13 -6.25 -1.41 2.93
C GLY A 13 -5.75 -2.67 2.23
N LEU A 14 -6.40 -3.07 1.13
CA LEU A 14 -5.90 -4.16 0.30
C LEU A 14 -4.53 -3.83 -0.30
N ALA A 15 -3.73 -4.86 -0.52
CA ALA A 15 -2.50 -4.83 -1.30
C ALA A 15 -2.36 -6.18 -2.03
N PRO A 16 -1.61 -6.25 -3.14
CA PRO A 16 -1.48 -7.47 -3.95
C PRO A 16 -0.95 -8.70 -3.21
N CYS A 17 -0.25 -8.50 -2.11
CA CYS A 17 0.40 -9.57 -1.35
C CYS A 17 -0.53 -10.41 -0.46
N LEU A 18 -1.76 -9.95 -0.18
CA LEU A 18 -2.56 -10.49 0.93
C LEU A 18 -2.89 -11.98 0.78
N SER A 19 -3.41 -12.40 -0.38
CA SER A 19 -3.70 -13.82 -0.63
C SER A 19 -2.44 -14.68 -0.62
N SER A 20 -1.37 -14.21 -1.26
CA SER A 20 -0.08 -14.90 -1.28
C SER A 20 0.55 -15.03 0.11
N ALA A 21 0.44 -14.03 0.97
CA ALA A 21 0.96 -14.08 2.34
C ALA A 21 0.20 -15.11 3.19
N VAL A 22 -1.14 -15.15 3.09
CA VAL A 22 -1.97 -16.16 3.76
C VAL A 22 -1.61 -17.57 3.25
N GLY A 23 -1.55 -17.76 1.92
CA GLY A 23 -1.18 -19.05 1.32
C GLY A 23 0.22 -19.50 1.73
N GLY A 24 1.19 -18.59 1.67
CA GLY A 24 2.57 -18.85 2.06
C GLY A 24 2.69 -19.28 3.52
N LEU A 25 2.03 -18.58 4.46
CA LEU A 25 2.04 -18.97 5.87
C LEU A 25 1.46 -20.39 6.06
N ILE A 26 0.31 -20.68 5.45
CA ILE A 26 -0.31 -22.00 5.55
C ILE A 26 0.61 -23.10 4.98
N GLN A 27 1.21 -22.87 3.80
CA GLN A 27 2.14 -23.82 3.19
C GLN A 27 3.36 -24.04 4.08
N ARG A 28 3.99 -22.97 4.54
CA ARG A 28 5.21 -23.06 5.33
C ARG A 28 4.99 -23.81 6.64
N TYR A 29 3.89 -23.53 7.37
CA TYR A 29 3.53 -24.33 8.55
C TYR A 29 3.17 -25.77 8.21
N THR A 30 2.56 -26.04 7.06
CA THR A 30 2.28 -27.42 6.61
C THR A 30 3.58 -28.20 6.40
N ASP A 31 4.62 -27.54 5.90
CA ASP A 31 5.90 -28.19 5.62
C ASP A 31 6.72 -28.48 6.88
N VAL A 32 6.71 -27.59 7.88
CA VAL A 32 7.62 -27.69 9.04
C VAL A 32 6.97 -28.05 10.37
N ALA A 33 5.65 -27.85 10.49
CA ALA A 33 4.90 -28.11 11.72
C ALA A 33 3.44 -28.49 11.41
N PRO A 34 3.21 -29.59 10.66
CA PRO A 34 1.88 -29.97 10.17
C PRO A 34 0.85 -30.24 11.28
N GLU A 35 1.29 -30.53 12.49
CA GLU A 35 0.48 -30.81 13.67
C GLU A 35 -0.06 -29.56 14.40
N ILE A 36 0.49 -28.38 14.10
CA ILE A 36 0.04 -27.11 14.68
C ILE A 36 -1.31 -26.74 14.10
N ASP A 37 -2.29 -26.43 14.97
CA ASP A 37 -3.59 -25.95 14.53
C ASP A 37 -3.46 -24.50 14.02
N ILE A 38 -4.08 -24.20 12.87
CA ILE A 38 -4.09 -22.86 12.29
C ILE A 38 -5.51 -22.33 12.21
N ILE A 39 -5.73 -21.12 12.69
CA ILE A 39 -6.96 -20.35 12.48
C ILE A 39 -6.65 -19.03 11.76
N ALA A 40 -7.61 -18.52 11.02
CA ALA A 40 -7.54 -17.20 10.42
C ALA A 40 -8.74 -16.35 10.86
N TYR A 41 -8.49 -15.19 11.47
CA TYR A 41 -9.56 -14.29 11.88
C TYR A 41 -10.14 -13.57 10.67
N ARG A 42 -11.47 -13.60 10.53
CA ARG A 42 -12.15 -12.94 9.42
C ARG A 42 -12.09 -11.43 9.59
N SER A 43 -11.69 -10.73 8.53
CA SER A 43 -11.67 -9.27 8.49
C SER A 43 -10.81 -8.65 9.58
N GLY A 44 -9.63 -9.20 9.87
CA GLY A 44 -8.65 -8.55 10.75
C GLY A 44 -9.04 -8.57 12.22
N TYR A 45 -8.76 -7.48 12.94
CA TYR A 45 -9.13 -7.33 14.36
C TYR A 45 -10.63 -7.36 14.63
N GLN A 46 -11.46 -7.08 13.63
CA GLN A 46 -12.91 -7.29 13.75
C GLN A 46 -13.23 -8.76 14.09
N GLY A 47 -12.60 -9.71 13.38
CA GLY A 47 -12.78 -11.13 13.66
C GLY A 47 -12.27 -11.53 15.03
N VAL A 48 -11.18 -10.92 15.51
CA VAL A 48 -10.67 -11.14 16.86
C VAL A 48 -11.70 -10.71 17.91
N LEU A 49 -12.23 -9.48 17.81
CA LEU A 49 -13.20 -8.95 18.77
C LEU A 49 -14.52 -9.75 18.78
N LEU A 50 -14.96 -10.19 17.61
CA LEU A 50 -16.21 -10.92 17.41
C LEU A 50 -16.09 -12.44 17.57
N ALA A 51 -14.90 -12.97 17.88
CA ALA A 51 -14.61 -14.40 17.87
C ALA A 51 -14.96 -15.11 16.54
N ASP A 52 -14.79 -14.40 15.42
CA ASP A 52 -15.07 -14.92 14.07
C ASP A 52 -13.76 -15.36 13.39
N SER A 53 -13.58 -16.67 13.31
CA SER A 53 -12.41 -17.29 12.69
C SER A 53 -12.76 -18.43 11.73
N ILE A 54 -11.80 -18.76 10.88
CA ILE A 54 -11.80 -19.90 9.97
C ILE A 54 -10.75 -20.88 10.48
N ALA A 55 -11.15 -22.12 10.79
CA ALA A 55 -10.18 -23.19 11.01
C ALA A 55 -9.60 -23.66 9.67
N VAL A 56 -8.27 -23.70 9.55
CA VAL A 56 -7.59 -24.18 8.33
C VAL A 56 -7.57 -25.71 8.35
N THR A 57 -8.34 -26.32 7.45
CA THR A 57 -8.50 -27.78 7.37
C THR A 57 -7.35 -28.43 6.59
N PRO A 58 -7.15 -29.77 6.71
CA PRO A 58 -6.18 -30.49 5.87
C PRO A 58 -6.38 -30.26 4.36
N ALA A 59 -7.64 -30.27 3.89
CA ALA A 59 -7.95 -30.00 2.49
C ALA A 59 -7.58 -28.56 2.06
N MET A 60 -7.66 -27.58 2.97
CA MET A 60 -7.21 -26.22 2.70
C MET A 60 -5.69 -26.14 2.63
N ARG A 61 -4.96 -26.87 3.48
CA ARG A 61 -3.48 -26.93 3.44
C ARG A 61 -2.97 -27.44 2.11
N GLU A 62 -3.53 -28.55 1.61
CA GLU A 62 -3.16 -29.15 0.31
C GLU A 62 -3.33 -28.16 -0.87
N ARG A 63 -4.27 -27.23 -0.75
CA ARG A 63 -4.64 -26.28 -1.81
C ARG A 63 -4.22 -24.84 -1.54
N ALA A 64 -3.49 -24.58 -0.47
CA ALA A 64 -3.08 -23.23 -0.06
C ALA A 64 -2.28 -22.50 -1.15
N HIS A 65 -1.51 -23.25 -1.96
CA HIS A 65 -0.76 -22.75 -3.11
C HIS A 65 -1.63 -22.03 -4.17
N LEU A 66 -2.93 -22.33 -4.23
CA LEU A 66 -3.84 -21.66 -5.15
C LEU A 66 -4.03 -20.18 -4.79
N LEU A 67 -3.83 -19.80 -3.53
CA LEU A 67 -4.00 -18.41 -3.08
C LEU A 67 -3.00 -17.45 -3.73
N HIS A 68 -1.85 -17.94 -4.20
CA HIS A 68 -0.88 -17.14 -4.96
C HIS A 68 -1.40 -16.60 -6.29
N ARG A 69 -2.52 -17.15 -6.80
CA ARG A 69 -3.13 -16.75 -8.08
C ARG A 69 -4.11 -15.60 -7.95
N TYR A 70 -4.43 -15.17 -6.72
CA TYR A 70 -5.48 -14.20 -6.46
C TYR A 70 -4.93 -12.94 -5.81
N GLY A 71 -5.53 -11.80 -6.14
CA GLY A 71 -5.38 -10.59 -5.36
C GLY A 71 -6.44 -10.49 -4.26
N GLY A 72 -6.46 -9.39 -3.52
CA GLY A 72 -7.35 -9.23 -2.37
C GLY A 72 -6.98 -10.14 -1.19
N SER A 73 -7.85 -10.22 -0.18
CA SER A 73 -7.65 -11.07 1.01
C SER A 73 -8.65 -12.23 1.03
N PRO A 74 -8.19 -13.50 1.15
CA PRO A 74 -9.06 -14.66 1.21
C PRO A 74 -9.77 -14.79 2.56
N ILE A 75 -9.36 -13.99 3.56
CA ILE A 75 -9.93 -13.98 4.91
C ILE A 75 -10.62 -12.65 5.23
N GLY A 76 -10.85 -11.79 4.24
CA GLY A 76 -11.45 -10.47 4.41
C GLY A 76 -10.51 -9.47 5.08
N ASN A 77 -10.86 -8.18 5.08
CA ASN A 77 -10.01 -7.13 5.62
C ASN A 77 -10.86 -6.07 6.34
N SER A 78 -10.32 -5.43 7.38
CA SER A 78 -10.97 -4.28 8.02
C SER A 78 -9.98 -3.25 8.54
N ARG A 79 -10.48 -2.04 8.75
CA ARG A 79 -9.77 -0.96 9.46
C ARG A 79 -10.36 -0.83 10.86
N VAL A 80 -9.78 -1.53 11.83
CA VAL A 80 -10.18 -1.47 13.25
C VAL A 80 -8.95 -1.05 14.04
N LYS A 81 -9.09 0.03 14.82
CA LYS A 81 -8.06 0.53 15.72
C LYS A 81 -8.48 0.22 17.16
N LEU A 82 -7.80 -0.72 17.82
CA LEU A 82 -8.18 -1.17 19.17
C LEU A 82 -8.08 -0.06 20.22
N THR A 83 -7.27 0.97 19.96
CA THR A 83 -7.15 2.15 20.83
C THR A 83 -8.29 3.16 20.63
N ASN A 84 -9.13 3.01 19.60
CA ASN A 84 -10.32 3.83 19.38
C ASN A 84 -11.58 3.09 19.87
N ALA A 85 -11.77 3.08 21.20
CA ALA A 85 -12.91 2.42 21.82
C ALA A 85 -14.27 2.97 21.33
N ALA A 86 -14.37 4.28 21.11
CA ALA A 86 -15.61 4.91 20.63
C ALA A 86 -16.03 4.40 19.25
N ASP A 87 -15.09 4.26 18.30
CA ASP A 87 -15.39 3.66 16.98
C ASP A 87 -15.78 2.18 17.11
N CYS A 88 -15.08 1.43 17.96
CA CYS A 88 -15.37 0.01 18.17
C CYS A 88 -16.77 -0.19 18.76
N VAL A 89 -17.19 0.62 19.74
CA VAL A 89 -18.55 0.61 20.30
C VAL A 89 -19.58 1.01 19.26
N LYS A 90 -19.33 2.11 18.52
CA LYS A 90 -20.23 2.60 17.45
C LYS A 90 -20.50 1.53 16.39
N ARG A 91 -19.49 0.71 16.08
CA ARG A 91 -19.58 -0.39 15.10
C ARG A 91 -20.11 -1.70 15.70
N GLY A 92 -20.44 -1.72 16.99
CA GLY A 92 -20.92 -2.92 17.70
C GLY A 92 -19.86 -4.01 17.85
N LEU A 93 -18.57 -3.65 17.81
CA LEU A 93 -17.46 -4.60 17.95
C LEU A 93 -17.15 -4.92 19.42
N VAL A 94 -17.47 -4.00 20.32
CA VAL A 94 -17.41 -4.14 21.78
C VAL A 94 -18.59 -3.44 22.43
N LYS A 95 -18.89 -3.76 23.69
CA LYS A 95 -19.91 -3.07 24.48
C LYS A 95 -19.38 -1.74 25.02
N GLU A 96 -20.29 -0.83 25.35
CA GLU A 96 -19.93 0.42 26.02
C GLU A 96 -19.20 0.15 27.35
N GLY A 97 -18.09 0.86 27.58
CA GLY A 97 -17.22 0.67 28.73
C GLY A 97 -16.19 -0.47 28.61
N GLU A 98 -16.23 -1.29 27.57
CA GLU A 98 -15.20 -2.29 27.32
C GLU A 98 -13.95 -1.67 26.67
N ASN A 99 -12.77 -2.16 27.05
CA ASN A 99 -11.52 -1.84 26.37
C ASN A 99 -11.29 -2.87 25.24
N PRO A 100 -11.29 -2.45 23.95
CA PRO A 100 -11.14 -3.37 22.83
C PRO A 100 -9.84 -4.16 22.84
N LEU A 101 -8.74 -3.57 23.32
CA LEU A 101 -7.46 -4.27 23.43
C LEU A 101 -7.54 -5.43 24.42
N ARG A 102 -8.20 -5.21 25.57
CA ARG A 102 -8.46 -6.27 26.56
C ARG A 102 -9.37 -7.35 25.98
N VAL A 103 -10.45 -6.96 25.31
CA VAL A 103 -11.38 -7.93 24.68
C VAL A 103 -10.63 -8.78 23.65
N ALA A 104 -9.83 -8.17 22.78
CA ALA A 104 -9.04 -8.91 21.80
C ALA A 104 -8.02 -9.86 22.45
N ALA A 105 -7.33 -9.42 23.50
CA ALA A 105 -6.40 -10.24 24.26
C ALA A 105 -7.11 -11.46 24.89
N GLU A 106 -8.24 -11.24 25.57
CA GLU A 106 -9.04 -12.32 26.16
C GLU A 106 -9.54 -13.31 25.11
N ARG A 107 -9.88 -12.85 23.91
CA ARG A 107 -10.28 -13.70 22.77
C ARG A 107 -9.14 -14.58 22.27
N LEU A 108 -7.96 -13.99 22.05
CA LEU A 108 -6.77 -14.76 21.66
C LEU A 108 -6.41 -15.83 22.70
N ALA A 109 -6.49 -15.47 23.98
CA ALA A 109 -6.24 -16.39 25.09
C ALA A 109 -7.27 -17.52 25.15
N ALA A 110 -8.57 -17.19 25.03
CA ALA A 110 -9.65 -18.17 25.01
C ALA A 110 -9.56 -19.13 23.81
N ASP A 111 -9.12 -18.64 22.66
CA ASP A 111 -8.88 -19.46 21.47
C ASP A 111 -7.61 -20.32 21.59
N GLY A 112 -6.78 -20.09 22.61
CA GLY A 112 -5.51 -20.81 22.85
C GLY A 112 -4.39 -20.42 21.88
N VAL A 113 -4.45 -19.22 21.29
CA VAL A 113 -3.49 -18.73 20.29
C VAL A 113 -2.15 -18.35 20.91
N THR A 114 -1.11 -19.13 20.63
CA THR A 114 0.26 -18.85 21.11
C THR A 114 1.10 -18.07 20.11
N ILE A 115 0.73 -18.09 18.83
CA ILE A 115 1.41 -17.38 17.74
C ILE A 115 0.38 -16.59 16.94
N LEU A 116 0.63 -15.29 16.72
CA LEU A 116 -0.18 -14.45 15.85
C LEU A 116 0.66 -13.88 14.70
N HIS A 117 0.24 -14.15 13.47
CA HIS A 117 0.76 -13.47 12.29
C HIS A 117 -0.16 -12.32 11.89
N THR A 118 0.41 -11.12 11.75
CA THR A 118 -0.30 -9.94 11.28
C THR A 118 0.17 -9.52 9.90
N ILE A 119 -0.74 -9.42 8.93
CA ILE A 119 -0.42 -8.95 7.57
C ILE A 119 -1.06 -7.58 7.40
N GLY A 120 -0.28 -6.52 7.59
CA GLY A 120 -0.82 -5.17 7.66
C GLY A 120 0.26 -4.09 7.61
N GLY A 121 -0.19 -2.83 7.65
CA GLY A 121 0.70 -1.66 7.74
C GLY A 121 1.34 -1.53 9.13
N ASP A 122 1.97 -0.40 9.38
CA ASP A 122 2.56 -0.04 10.66
C ASP A 122 1.55 -0.13 11.81
N ASP A 123 0.38 0.51 11.68
CA ASP A 123 -0.69 0.50 12.70
C ASP A 123 -1.13 -0.92 13.09
N THR A 124 -1.14 -1.85 12.12
CA THR A 124 -1.49 -3.25 12.40
C THR A 124 -0.42 -3.91 13.23
N ASN A 125 0.85 -3.72 12.86
CA ASN A 125 1.96 -4.38 13.54
C ASN A 125 2.22 -3.78 14.93
N THR A 126 2.04 -2.47 15.11
CA THR A 126 2.13 -1.82 16.43
C THR A 126 0.97 -2.24 17.35
N THR A 127 -0.26 -2.32 16.83
CA THR A 127 -1.40 -2.87 17.60
C THR A 127 -1.15 -4.31 18.06
N ALA A 128 -0.50 -5.12 17.22
CA ALA A 128 -0.15 -6.49 17.56
C ALA A 128 0.92 -6.58 18.66
N ALA A 129 1.88 -5.65 18.64
CA ALA A 129 2.87 -5.50 19.71
C ALA A 129 2.21 -5.13 21.05
N ASP A 130 1.26 -4.19 21.03
CA ASP A 130 0.51 -3.79 22.23
C ASP A 130 -0.29 -4.96 22.82
N LEU A 131 -0.90 -5.79 21.97
CA LEU A 131 -1.57 -7.02 22.39
C LEU A 131 -0.61 -8.02 23.05
N ALA A 132 0.56 -8.25 22.45
CA ALA A 132 1.56 -9.16 23.00
C ALA A 132 2.06 -8.68 24.38
N ALA A 133 2.35 -7.38 24.50
CA ALA A 133 2.79 -6.78 25.75
C ALA A 133 1.71 -6.87 26.84
N TYR A 134 0.45 -6.59 26.48
CA TYR A 134 -0.68 -6.70 27.40
C TYR A 134 -0.87 -8.15 27.90
N LEU A 135 -0.85 -9.13 26.98
CA LEU A 135 -0.99 -10.54 27.34
C LEU A 135 0.17 -11.02 28.23
N GLY A 136 1.40 -10.65 27.90
CA GLY A 136 2.58 -11.00 28.70
C GLY A 136 2.50 -10.45 30.13
N ALA A 137 2.04 -9.20 30.29
CA ALA A 137 1.81 -8.61 31.61
C ALA A 137 0.70 -9.32 32.42
N ASN A 138 -0.16 -10.10 31.76
CA ASN A 138 -1.25 -10.87 32.37
C ASN A 138 -0.98 -12.40 32.37
N GLY A 139 0.29 -12.81 32.22
CA GLY A 139 0.70 -14.21 32.34
C GLY A 139 0.37 -15.09 31.12
N TYR A 140 0.14 -14.48 29.95
CA TYR A 140 -0.12 -15.17 28.70
C TYR A 140 0.95 -14.83 27.66
N ASP A 141 1.74 -15.82 27.26
CA ASP A 141 2.79 -15.62 26.26
C ASP A 141 2.19 -15.71 24.84
N LEU A 142 2.19 -14.57 24.13
CA LEU A 142 1.85 -14.50 22.71
C LEU A 142 3.08 -14.10 21.90
N THR A 143 3.50 -14.95 20.96
CA THR A 143 4.50 -14.58 19.96
C THR A 143 3.80 -13.90 18.78
N VAL A 144 4.28 -12.73 18.37
CA VAL A 144 3.69 -11.98 17.26
C VAL A 144 4.74 -11.73 16.19
N VAL A 145 4.48 -12.20 14.97
CA VAL A 145 5.38 -11.98 13.83
C VAL A 145 4.62 -11.37 12.66
N GLY A 146 4.90 -10.11 12.39
CA GLY A 146 4.23 -9.29 11.38
C GLY A 146 4.86 -9.39 9.99
N LEU A 147 4.01 -9.28 8.97
CA LEU A 147 4.35 -9.13 7.55
C LEU A 147 3.97 -7.69 7.10
N PRO A 148 4.94 -6.89 6.59
CA PRO A 148 4.75 -5.47 6.33
C PRO A 148 4.01 -5.22 5.01
N LYS A 149 2.70 -5.01 5.09
CA LYS A 149 1.81 -4.80 3.95
C LYS A 149 1.46 -3.32 3.79
N THR A 150 1.95 -2.71 2.73
CA THR A 150 1.54 -1.38 2.26
C THR A 150 1.92 -1.24 0.78
N VAL A 151 1.09 -0.56 -0.02
CA VAL A 151 1.43 -0.24 -1.41
C VAL A 151 2.30 1.01 -1.51
N ASP A 152 2.30 1.84 -0.46
CA ASP A 152 3.02 3.12 -0.42
C ASP A 152 4.51 2.94 -0.05
N ASN A 153 4.93 1.74 0.34
CA ASN A 153 6.29 1.42 0.82
C ASN A 153 6.79 2.33 1.96
N ASP A 154 5.89 2.67 2.88
CA ASP A 154 6.04 3.74 3.85
C ASP A 154 6.31 3.27 5.30
N VAL A 155 6.82 2.04 5.49
CA VAL A 155 7.13 1.48 6.81
C VAL A 155 8.63 1.55 7.11
N VAL A 156 8.99 2.21 8.22
CA VAL A 156 10.36 2.25 8.76
C VAL A 156 10.60 1.01 9.63
N PRO A 157 11.80 0.40 9.59
CA PRO A 157 12.95 0.65 8.71
C PRO A 157 12.98 -0.33 7.52
N ILE A 158 11.82 -0.64 6.94
CA ILE A 158 11.67 -1.73 5.99
C ILE A 158 11.92 -1.19 4.59
N ARG A 159 12.93 -1.73 3.90
CA ARG A 159 13.30 -1.30 2.54
C ARG A 159 12.17 -1.45 1.53
N GLN A 160 11.49 -2.60 1.57
CA GLN A 160 10.43 -2.96 0.65
C GLN A 160 9.28 -3.65 1.39
N SER A 161 8.09 -3.05 1.32
CA SER A 161 6.85 -3.65 1.78
C SER A 161 6.26 -4.62 0.76
N LEU A 162 5.46 -5.55 1.25
CA LEU A 162 4.80 -6.55 0.44
C LEU A 162 3.67 -5.92 -0.40
N GLY A 163 3.69 -6.16 -1.71
CA GLY A 163 2.64 -5.75 -2.66
C GLY A 163 2.89 -4.40 -3.33
N ALA A 164 3.91 -3.67 -2.91
CA ALA A 164 4.23 -2.35 -3.45
C ALA A 164 4.79 -2.43 -4.89
N TRP A 165 5.64 -3.41 -5.21
CA TRP A 165 6.14 -3.60 -6.58
C TRP A 165 5.03 -3.97 -7.56
N THR A 166 4.17 -4.92 -7.17
CA THR A 166 3.03 -5.30 -8.01
C THR A 166 2.09 -4.12 -8.24
N ALA A 167 1.81 -3.32 -7.20
CA ALA A 167 0.94 -2.16 -7.36
C ALA A 167 1.52 -1.13 -8.35
N ALA A 168 2.84 -0.92 -8.34
CA ALA A 168 3.51 -0.05 -9.30
C ALA A 168 3.45 -0.59 -10.74
N GLU A 169 3.75 -1.87 -10.93
CA GLU A 169 3.70 -2.52 -12.25
C GLU A 169 2.29 -2.52 -12.83
N VAL A 170 1.29 -2.93 -12.05
CA VAL A 170 -0.11 -2.96 -12.49
C VAL A 170 -0.66 -1.54 -12.71
N GLY A 171 -0.18 -0.56 -11.94
CA GLY A 171 -0.46 0.85 -12.19
C GLY A 171 0.06 1.30 -13.56
N ALA A 172 1.25 0.87 -13.95
CA ALA A 172 1.83 1.16 -15.26
C ALA A 172 1.06 0.45 -16.40
N ASP A 173 0.65 -0.80 -16.20
CA ASP A 173 -0.18 -1.56 -17.17
C ASP A 173 -1.55 -0.90 -17.38
N PHE A 174 -2.17 -0.45 -16.29
CA PHE A 174 -3.41 0.32 -16.36
C PHE A 174 -3.21 1.57 -17.22
N PHE A 175 -2.15 2.32 -16.95
CA PHE A 175 -1.91 3.58 -17.65
C PHE A 175 -1.50 3.39 -19.11
N ASP A 176 -0.79 2.32 -19.45
CA ASP A 176 -0.42 2.05 -20.84
C ASP A 176 -1.64 1.97 -21.77
N ASN A 177 -2.73 1.36 -21.31
CA ASN A 177 -3.99 1.39 -22.07
C ASN A 177 -4.65 2.77 -22.05
N VAL A 178 -4.68 3.44 -20.90
CA VAL A 178 -5.26 4.78 -20.76
C VAL A 178 -4.56 5.81 -21.64
N SER A 179 -3.23 5.74 -21.76
CA SER A 179 -2.44 6.67 -22.57
C SER A 179 -2.84 6.68 -24.04
N ASN A 180 -3.46 5.60 -24.55
CA ASN A 180 -3.99 5.55 -25.91
C ASN A 180 -5.16 6.51 -26.12
N GLU A 181 -5.87 6.93 -25.06
CA GLU A 181 -6.95 7.93 -25.17
C GLU A 181 -6.47 9.30 -25.68
N GLN A 182 -5.17 9.56 -25.63
CA GLN A 182 -4.56 10.75 -26.24
C GLN A 182 -4.79 10.80 -27.76
N THR A 183 -5.03 9.67 -28.43
CA THR A 183 -5.28 9.62 -29.89
C THR A 183 -6.73 9.91 -30.27
N ALA A 184 -7.65 10.06 -29.30
CA ALA A 184 -9.07 10.23 -29.58
C ALA A 184 -9.48 11.69 -29.83
N ALA A 185 -8.67 12.66 -29.39
CA ALA A 185 -8.88 14.09 -29.66
C ALA A 185 -7.55 14.86 -29.62
N PRO A 186 -7.39 15.93 -30.41
CA PRO A 186 -6.25 16.81 -30.27
C PRO A 186 -6.26 17.52 -28.91
N ARG A 187 -5.08 18.02 -28.51
CA ARG A 187 -4.88 18.83 -27.30
C ARG A 187 -5.40 18.15 -26.03
N THR A 188 -5.04 16.89 -25.84
CA THR A 188 -5.54 16.06 -24.72
C THR A 188 -4.61 16.09 -23.51
N LEU A 189 -5.16 16.40 -22.34
CA LEU A 189 -4.52 16.25 -21.03
C LEU A 189 -4.99 14.96 -20.36
N VAL A 190 -4.08 14.04 -20.06
CA VAL A 190 -4.37 12.82 -19.31
C VAL A 190 -3.64 12.85 -17.98
N ILE A 191 -4.38 12.70 -16.89
CA ILE A 191 -3.83 12.65 -15.53
C ILE A 191 -4.04 11.25 -14.97
N HIS A 192 -2.94 10.58 -14.65
CA HIS A 192 -2.93 9.35 -13.86
C HIS A 192 -2.81 9.71 -12.38
N GLU A 193 -3.92 9.60 -11.65
CA GLU A 193 -3.89 9.71 -10.20
C GLU A 193 -3.56 8.34 -9.57
N VAL A 194 -2.47 8.29 -8.82
CA VAL A 194 -1.91 7.10 -8.18
C VAL A 194 -2.01 7.25 -6.66
N MET A 195 -2.17 6.14 -5.94
CA MET A 195 -2.13 6.14 -4.46
C MET A 195 -0.75 6.59 -3.96
N GLY A 196 -0.69 7.06 -2.70
CA GLY A 196 0.51 7.65 -2.13
C GLY A 196 0.16 8.93 -1.37
N ARG A 197 -0.42 8.77 -0.18
CA ARG A 197 -0.96 9.87 0.63
C ARG A 197 0.12 10.76 1.23
N HIS A 198 1.13 10.16 1.84
CA HIS A 198 2.23 10.85 2.52
C HIS A 198 3.59 10.44 1.96
N CYS A 199 3.60 9.43 1.08
CA CYS A 199 4.80 8.88 0.47
C CYS A 199 4.59 8.79 -1.03
N GLY A 200 5.48 9.42 -1.81
CA GLY A 200 5.44 9.43 -3.27
C GLY A 200 6.02 8.17 -3.93
N TRP A 201 6.50 7.19 -3.15
CA TRP A 201 7.22 6.03 -3.68
C TRP A 201 6.40 5.26 -4.71
N LEU A 202 5.11 5.02 -4.46
CA LEU A 202 4.27 4.25 -5.38
C LEU A 202 4.09 4.97 -6.72
N THR A 203 3.80 6.26 -6.68
CA THR A 203 3.64 7.09 -7.88
C THR A 203 4.96 7.15 -8.68
N ALA A 204 6.09 7.35 -8.01
CA ALA A 204 7.42 7.35 -8.65
C ALA A 204 7.79 5.97 -9.23
N ALA A 205 7.51 4.88 -8.51
CA ALA A 205 7.76 3.52 -8.98
C ALA A 205 6.85 3.13 -10.15
N THR A 206 5.59 3.61 -10.14
CA THR A 206 4.65 3.42 -11.25
C THR A 206 5.16 4.13 -12.50
N ALA A 207 5.63 5.38 -12.38
CA ALA A 207 6.24 6.12 -13.47
C ALA A 207 7.47 5.39 -14.04
N ARG A 208 8.35 4.88 -13.15
CA ARG A 208 9.50 4.07 -13.55
C ARG A 208 9.11 2.82 -14.32
N ALA A 209 8.15 2.05 -13.80
CA ALA A 209 7.68 0.82 -14.44
C ALA A 209 7.08 1.12 -15.82
N TYR A 210 6.32 2.20 -15.94
CA TYR A 210 5.75 2.65 -17.20
C TYR A 210 6.83 3.03 -18.23
N ILE A 211 7.81 3.85 -17.84
CA ILE A 211 8.95 4.22 -18.70
C ILE A 211 9.71 2.99 -19.19
N GLN A 212 10.01 2.05 -18.29
CA GLN A 212 10.73 0.82 -18.64
C GLN A 212 9.95 -0.04 -19.63
N LYS A 213 8.63 -0.17 -19.41
CA LYS A 213 7.72 -0.91 -20.29
C LYS A 213 7.67 -0.28 -21.68
N THR A 214 7.45 1.03 -21.77
CA THR A 214 7.22 1.71 -23.06
C THR A 214 8.51 1.94 -23.85
N SER A 215 9.66 2.02 -23.19
CA SER A 215 10.98 2.13 -23.84
C SER A 215 11.35 0.88 -24.65
N ALA A 216 10.73 -0.26 -24.37
CA ALA A 216 10.94 -1.50 -25.11
C ALA A 216 10.04 -1.64 -26.35
N ASN A 217 9.13 -0.69 -26.59
CA ASN A 217 8.18 -0.77 -27.71
C ASN A 217 8.84 -0.39 -29.03
N GLU A 218 8.48 -1.13 -30.08
CA GLU A 218 8.76 -0.75 -31.47
C GLU A 218 7.54 -0.05 -32.07
N TYR A 219 7.79 1.03 -32.81
CA TYR A 219 6.74 1.84 -33.40
C TYR A 219 6.90 1.94 -34.91
N VAL A 220 5.77 2.03 -35.62
CA VAL A 220 5.80 2.33 -37.05
C VAL A 220 6.08 3.81 -37.24
N GLU A 221 7.20 4.13 -37.90
CA GLU A 221 7.62 5.50 -38.14
C GLU A 221 6.56 6.31 -38.91
N GLY A 222 6.41 7.59 -38.54
CA GLY A 222 5.49 8.53 -39.20
C GLY A 222 4.06 8.57 -38.63
N PHE A 223 3.66 7.61 -37.79
CA PHE A 223 2.36 7.65 -37.12
C PHE A 223 2.39 8.34 -35.75
N MET A 224 1.21 8.72 -35.25
CA MET A 224 1.04 9.31 -33.93
C MET A 224 1.39 8.33 -32.79
N MET A 225 1.23 7.03 -33.01
CA MET A 225 1.61 5.99 -32.05
C MET A 225 3.12 5.83 -32.06
N ASN A 226 3.80 6.55 -31.16
CA ASN A 226 5.25 6.60 -31.04
C ASN A 226 5.69 6.77 -29.57
N ALA A 227 7.00 6.77 -29.32
CA ALA A 227 7.55 6.95 -27.98
C ALA A 227 7.12 8.27 -27.31
N GLY A 228 6.95 9.35 -28.08
CA GLY A 228 6.49 10.64 -27.57
C GLY A 228 5.04 10.60 -27.07
N LEU A 229 4.16 9.82 -27.70
CA LEU A 229 2.79 9.57 -27.20
C LEU A 229 2.78 8.82 -25.87
N LYS A 230 3.76 7.96 -25.64
CA LYS A 230 3.90 7.17 -24.42
C LYS A 230 4.76 7.86 -23.35
N ASN A 231 5.11 9.13 -23.53
CA ASN A 231 5.92 9.86 -22.57
C ASN A 231 5.14 10.20 -21.29
N ILE A 232 5.86 10.43 -20.18
CA ILE A 232 5.33 11.14 -19.01
C ILE A 232 5.89 12.56 -19.07
N ASP A 233 5.02 13.57 -19.03
CA ASP A 233 5.43 14.96 -19.14
C ASP A 233 5.54 15.66 -17.79
N GLY A 234 4.89 15.14 -16.74
CA GLY A 234 5.03 15.61 -15.37
C GLY A 234 4.73 14.53 -14.32
N LEU A 235 5.47 14.59 -13.23
CA LEU A 235 5.35 13.74 -12.05
C LEU A 235 5.22 14.62 -10.80
N TYR A 236 4.22 14.35 -9.97
CA TYR A 236 3.94 15.15 -8.77
C TYR A 236 3.73 14.25 -7.56
N LEU A 237 4.61 14.41 -6.57
CA LEU A 237 4.66 13.62 -5.36
C LEU A 237 4.35 14.50 -4.13
N PRO A 238 3.95 13.91 -2.98
CA PRO A 238 3.78 14.66 -1.73
C PRO A 238 5.04 15.39 -1.28
N GLU A 239 6.23 14.86 -1.60
CA GLU A 239 7.52 15.41 -1.21
C GLU A 239 8.05 16.51 -2.14
N MET A 240 7.35 16.80 -3.25
CA MET A 240 7.82 17.75 -4.25
C MET A 240 7.13 19.11 -4.14
N ALA A 241 7.90 20.19 -4.21
CA ALA A 241 7.38 21.53 -4.47
C ALA A 241 7.59 21.92 -5.94
N PHE A 242 6.64 22.68 -6.48
CA PHE A 242 6.72 23.25 -7.82
C PHE A 242 5.93 24.57 -7.90
N ASN A 243 6.33 25.43 -8.82
CA ASN A 243 5.59 26.63 -9.16
C ASN A 243 4.60 26.33 -10.30
N ILE A 244 3.31 26.53 -10.05
CA ILE A 244 2.23 26.16 -10.98
C ILE A 244 2.35 26.93 -12.30
N GLU A 245 2.67 28.21 -12.27
CA GLU A 245 2.75 29.06 -13.46
C GLU A 245 3.89 28.62 -14.38
N ALA A 246 5.11 28.53 -13.84
CA ALA A 246 6.30 28.10 -14.57
C ALA A 246 6.16 26.68 -15.11
N GLU A 247 5.57 25.78 -14.31
CA GLU A 247 5.30 24.41 -14.76
C GLU A 247 4.24 24.37 -15.86
N GLY A 248 3.20 25.21 -15.74
CA GLY A 248 2.17 25.35 -16.75
C GLY A 248 2.70 25.90 -18.08
N GLU A 249 3.66 26.82 -18.05
CA GLU A 249 4.35 27.31 -19.27
C GLU A 249 5.19 26.19 -19.94
N ARG A 250 5.89 25.37 -19.15
CA ARG A 250 6.62 24.21 -19.66
C ARG A 250 5.68 23.21 -20.32
N LEU A 251 4.60 22.83 -19.63
CA LEU A 251 3.60 21.90 -20.15
C LEU A 251 2.86 22.46 -21.37
N ARG A 252 2.61 23.78 -21.43
CA ARG A 252 2.04 24.43 -22.63
C ARG A 252 2.96 24.24 -23.83
N THR A 253 4.27 24.40 -23.66
CA THR A 253 5.24 24.18 -24.73
C THR A 253 5.20 22.73 -25.26
N ILE A 254 5.02 21.75 -24.37
CA ILE A 254 4.85 20.34 -24.74
C ILE A 254 3.52 20.14 -25.49
N MET A 255 2.43 20.73 -24.99
CA MET A 255 1.11 20.69 -25.63
C MET A 255 1.15 21.26 -27.05
N GLU A 256 1.80 22.40 -27.28
CA GLU A 256 1.91 22.98 -28.63
C GLU A 256 2.74 22.10 -29.59
N LYS A 257 3.75 21.40 -29.06
CA LYS A 257 4.63 20.56 -29.88
C LYS A 257 3.98 19.21 -30.23
N THR A 258 3.26 18.62 -29.29
CA THR A 258 2.84 17.21 -29.37
C THR A 258 1.33 17.03 -29.47
N GLY A 259 0.55 18.04 -29.08
CA GLY A 259 -0.90 17.96 -28.97
C GLY A 259 -1.39 17.16 -27.76
N GLN A 260 -0.51 16.78 -26.83
CA GLN A 260 -0.91 16.01 -25.65
C GLN A 260 0.01 16.26 -24.46
N VAL A 261 -0.52 16.02 -23.25
CA VAL A 261 0.23 16.09 -22.00
C VAL A 261 -0.23 14.97 -21.08
N THR A 262 0.74 14.22 -20.55
CA THR A 262 0.52 13.15 -19.57
C THR A 262 1.13 13.51 -18.22
N LEU A 263 0.31 13.49 -17.16
CA LEU A 263 0.76 13.75 -15.79
C LEU A 263 0.53 12.55 -14.88
N PHE A 264 1.51 12.21 -14.04
CA PHE A 264 1.38 11.26 -12.95
C PHE A 264 1.30 12.04 -11.64
N VAL A 265 0.22 11.85 -10.88
CA VAL A 265 -0.08 12.64 -9.68
C VAL A 265 -0.37 11.71 -8.52
N SER A 266 0.38 11.86 -7.43
CA SER A 266 0.09 11.14 -6.19
C SER A 266 -1.17 11.72 -5.53
N GLU A 267 -2.00 10.88 -4.91
CA GLU A 267 -3.20 11.34 -4.18
C GLU A 267 -2.89 12.28 -3.00
N GLY A 268 -1.62 12.36 -2.58
CA GLY A 268 -1.12 13.29 -1.57
C GLY A 268 -0.39 14.52 -2.12
N ALA A 269 -0.22 14.65 -3.44
CA ALA A 269 0.50 15.78 -4.02
C ALA A 269 -0.28 17.09 -3.80
N ALA A 270 0.43 18.15 -3.40
CA ALA A 270 -0.13 19.48 -3.14
C ALA A 270 -1.31 19.52 -2.15
N LEU A 271 -1.41 18.53 -1.25
CA LEU A 271 -2.57 18.41 -0.34
C LEU A 271 -2.76 19.66 0.51
N ASP A 272 -1.67 20.24 1.02
CA ASP A 272 -1.72 21.45 1.85
C ASP A 272 -2.26 22.67 1.09
N ALA A 273 -1.87 22.83 -0.17
CA ALA A 273 -2.38 23.91 -1.03
C ALA A 273 -3.88 23.73 -1.30
N ILE A 274 -4.33 22.49 -1.57
CA ILE A 274 -5.73 22.18 -1.82
C ILE A 274 -6.58 22.41 -0.56
N VAL A 275 -6.05 22.01 0.60
CA VAL A 275 -6.67 22.25 1.91
C VAL A 275 -6.81 23.75 2.16
N ALA A 276 -5.75 24.53 1.96
CA ALA A 276 -5.78 25.98 2.15
C ALA A 276 -6.78 26.68 1.21
N GLU A 277 -6.86 26.28 -0.08
CA GLU A 277 -7.83 26.83 -1.04
C GLU A 277 -9.28 26.57 -0.58
N ARG A 278 -9.56 25.36 -0.08
CA ARG A 278 -10.90 24.98 0.40
C ARG A 278 -11.29 25.66 1.70
N GLU A 279 -10.36 25.78 2.65
CA GLU A 279 -10.59 26.50 3.90
C GLU A 279 -10.84 28.00 3.62
N ALA A 280 -10.07 28.60 2.70
CA ALA A 280 -10.30 29.97 2.25
C ALA A 280 -11.65 30.16 1.54
N ALA A 281 -12.16 29.11 0.88
CA ALA A 281 -13.51 29.08 0.29
C ALA A 281 -14.63 28.79 1.31
N GLY A 282 -14.30 28.56 2.58
CA GLY A 282 -15.27 28.30 3.65
C GLY A 282 -15.78 26.85 3.73
N GLU A 283 -15.11 25.90 3.06
CA GLU A 283 -15.48 24.48 3.11
C GLU A 283 -14.99 23.80 4.40
N THR A 284 -15.79 22.90 4.97
CA THR A 284 -15.39 22.11 6.15
C THR A 284 -14.67 20.83 5.75
N ILE A 285 -13.43 20.65 6.22
CA ILE A 285 -12.61 19.48 5.91
C ILE A 285 -12.96 18.31 6.83
N LYS A 286 -13.37 17.18 6.23
CA LYS A 286 -13.65 15.94 6.95
C LYS A 286 -12.35 15.16 7.20
N ARG A 287 -12.21 14.59 8.39
CA ARG A 287 -11.09 13.71 8.78
C ARG A 287 -11.59 12.29 9.05
N ASP A 288 -10.73 11.29 8.89
CA ASP A 288 -11.03 9.88 9.19
C ASP A 288 -10.74 9.50 10.66
N ALA A 289 -10.96 8.24 11.03
CA ALA A 289 -10.72 7.73 12.39
C ALA A 289 -9.23 7.74 12.80
N PHE A 290 -8.32 8.00 11.86
CA PHE A 290 -6.88 8.15 12.06
C PHE A 290 -6.47 9.63 12.12
N GLY A 291 -7.42 10.57 12.00
CA GLY A 291 -7.16 12.01 12.03
C GLY A 291 -6.68 12.59 10.69
N HIS A 292 -6.54 11.75 9.67
CA HIS A 292 -6.10 12.18 8.35
C HIS A 292 -7.25 12.80 7.57
N VAL A 293 -6.93 13.76 6.71
CA VAL A 293 -7.92 14.35 5.79
C VAL A 293 -8.53 13.25 4.93
N LYS A 294 -9.85 13.27 4.77
CA LYS A 294 -10.57 12.33 3.91
C LYS A 294 -10.31 12.66 2.45
N ILE A 295 -9.26 12.08 1.88
CA ILE A 295 -8.87 12.28 0.46
C ILE A 295 -9.98 11.78 -0.50
N ASP A 296 -10.86 10.88 -0.08
CA ASP A 296 -12.08 10.55 -0.83
C ASP A 296 -12.99 11.77 -1.06
N THR A 297 -12.82 12.85 -0.29
CA THR A 297 -13.47 14.15 -0.51
C THR A 297 -12.58 15.17 -1.22
N ILE A 298 -11.28 14.90 -1.38
CA ILE A 298 -10.30 15.75 -2.06
C ILE A 298 -9.93 15.11 -3.40
N ASN A 299 -10.48 15.65 -4.48
CA ASN A 299 -10.15 15.20 -5.84
C ASN A 299 -8.85 15.84 -6.32
N VAL A 300 -7.69 15.30 -5.89
CA VAL A 300 -6.36 15.84 -6.23
C VAL A 300 -6.14 15.87 -7.74
N GLY A 301 -6.40 14.78 -8.46
CA GLY A 301 -6.30 14.78 -9.92
C GLY A 301 -7.22 15.82 -10.57
N GLY A 302 -8.41 16.03 -10.03
CA GLY A 302 -9.33 17.09 -10.47
C GLY A 302 -8.81 18.50 -10.19
N TRP A 303 -8.07 18.70 -9.10
CA TRP A 303 -7.40 19.97 -8.84
C TRP A 303 -6.29 20.22 -9.87
N PHE A 304 -5.41 19.25 -10.13
CA PHE A 304 -4.39 19.34 -11.18
C PHE A 304 -5.02 19.59 -12.57
N GLN A 305 -6.13 18.91 -12.87
CA GLN A 305 -6.90 19.13 -14.09
C GLN A 305 -7.36 20.59 -14.20
N LYS A 306 -7.95 21.14 -13.14
CA LYS A 306 -8.42 22.54 -13.08
C LYS A 306 -7.27 23.54 -13.25
N GLN A 307 -6.14 23.31 -12.59
CA GLN A 307 -4.98 24.20 -12.68
C GLN A 307 -4.39 24.20 -14.09
N PHE A 308 -4.11 23.02 -14.65
CA PHE A 308 -3.32 22.94 -15.89
C PHE A 308 -4.13 22.99 -17.18
N ALA A 309 -5.38 22.50 -17.22
CA ALA A 309 -6.12 22.40 -18.49
C ALA A 309 -6.26 23.77 -19.19
N SER A 310 -6.58 24.83 -18.44
CA SER A 310 -6.67 26.19 -18.99
C SER A 310 -5.29 26.73 -19.39
N ILE A 311 -4.29 26.55 -18.51
CA ILE A 311 -2.93 27.07 -18.74
C ILE A 311 -2.31 26.45 -19.99
N ILE A 312 -2.52 25.17 -20.28
CA ILE A 312 -1.93 24.51 -21.45
C ILE A 312 -2.85 24.55 -22.68
N GLY A 313 -4.06 25.10 -22.55
CA GLY A 313 -5.06 25.12 -23.62
C GLY A 313 -5.52 23.72 -24.03
N ALA A 314 -5.77 22.83 -23.06
CA ALA A 314 -6.30 21.50 -23.34
C ALA A 314 -7.78 21.58 -23.79
N GLU A 315 -8.11 20.93 -24.91
CA GLU A 315 -9.49 20.83 -25.41
C GLU A 315 -10.23 19.65 -24.77
N ARG A 316 -9.48 18.60 -24.42
CA ARG A 316 -9.95 17.43 -23.68
C ARG A 316 -9.07 17.22 -22.46
N SER A 317 -9.66 16.94 -21.31
CA SER A 317 -8.91 16.55 -20.12
C SER A 317 -9.60 15.43 -19.36
N MET A 318 -8.82 14.51 -18.78
CA MET A 318 -9.36 13.41 -17.98
C MET A 318 -8.44 13.03 -16.83
N VAL A 319 -9.05 12.50 -15.78
CA VAL A 319 -8.36 11.94 -14.60
C VAL A 319 -8.71 10.46 -14.51
N GLN A 320 -7.71 9.60 -14.49
CA GLN A 320 -7.86 8.15 -14.37
C GLN A 320 -7.13 7.66 -13.13
N LYS A 321 -7.80 6.81 -12.33
CA LYS A 321 -7.31 6.34 -11.03
C LYS A 321 -7.01 4.85 -11.09
N SER A 322 -5.75 4.45 -10.93
CA SER A 322 -5.38 3.02 -10.91
C SER A 322 -5.56 2.35 -9.54
N GLY A 323 -5.79 3.12 -8.48
CA GLY A 323 -5.61 2.64 -7.10
C GLY A 323 -6.31 1.33 -6.75
N TYR A 324 -7.59 1.15 -7.10
CA TYR A 324 -8.30 -0.11 -6.82
C TYR A 324 -7.86 -1.24 -7.75
N PHE A 325 -7.66 -0.94 -9.03
CA PHE A 325 -7.18 -1.90 -10.03
C PHE A 325 -5.82 -2.48 -9.64
N ALA A 326 -4.87 -1.63 -9.26
CA ALA A 326 -3.52 -2.01 -8.88
C ALA A 326 -3.49 -2.78 -7.54
N ARG A 327 -4.12 -2.25 -6.48
CA ARG A 327 -4.00 -2.85 -5.14
C ARG A 327 -4.74 -4.17 -4.96
N SER A 328 -5.69 -4.50 -5.85
CA SER A 328 -6.44 -5.77 -5.83
C SER A 328 -5.90 -6.82 -6.79
N ALA A 329 -4.79 -6.54 -7.49
CA ALA A 329 -4.16 -7.50 -8.39
C ALA A 329 -3.51 -8.67 -7.62
N PRO A 330 -3.34 -9.85 -8.26
CA PRO A 330 -2.46 -10.90 -7.73
C PRO A 330 -1.00 -10.43 -7.73
N ALA A 331 -0.20 -10.89 -6.75
CA ALA A 331 1.22 -10.57 -6.66
C ALA A 331 2.02 -11.02 -7.89
N ASN A 332 2.90 -10.15 -8.40
CA ASN A 332 3.84 -10.46 -9.47
C ASN A 332 4.99 -11.37 -8.98
N GLY A 333 5.88 -11.78 -9.89
CA GLY A 333 6.98 -12.68 -9.57
C GLY A 333 7.96 -12.14 -8.51
N ASP A 334 8.18 -10.83 -8.48
CA ASP A 334 9.14 -10.19 -7.57
C ASP A 334 8.57 -10.09 -6.14
N ASP A 335 7.32 -9.67 -6.02
CA ASP A 335 6.59 -9.70 -4.76
C ASP A 335 6.40 -11.13 -4.26
N LEU A 336 6.14 -12.12 -5.13
CA LEU A 336 6.04 -13.52 -4.70
C LEU A 336 7.35 -14.03 -4.06
N ARG A 337 8.51 -13.70 -4.65
CA ARG A 337 9.82 -14.04 -4.06
C ARG A 337 10.05 -13.33 -2.72
N LEU A 338 9.68 -12.05 -2.63
CA LEU A 338 9.77 -11.28 -1.39
C LEU A 338 8.87 -11.86 -0.29
N ILE A 339 7.61 -12.17 -0.63
CA ILE A 339 6.63 -12.78 0.26
C ILE A 339 7.16 -14.10 0.79
N GLN A 340 7.68 -14.97 -0.09
CA GLN A 340 8.22 -16.26 0.33
C GLN A 340 9.37 -16.11 1.33
N GLY A 341 10.36 -15.26 1.02
CA GLY A 341 11.48 -15.03 1.93
C GLY A 341 11.05 -14.47 3.30
N MET A 342 10.08 -13.54 3.32
CA MET A 342 9.54 -13.01 4.57
C MET A 342 8.70 -14.03 5.34
N VAL A 343 7.87 -14.82 4.66
CA VAL A 343 7.06 -15.89 5.27
C VAL A 343 7.94 -16.96 5.91
N ASP A 344 8.97 -17.42 5.20
CA ASP A 344 9.87 -18.46 5.69
C ASP A 344 10.54 -18.04 6.99
N LEU A 345 11.07 -16.80 7.01
CA LEU A 345 11.66 -16.21 8.20
C LEU A 345 10.62 -15.97 9.31
N ALA A 346 9.41 -15.56 8.95
CA ALA A 346 8.34 -15.29 9.92
C ALA A 346 7.96 -16.56 10.68
N VAL A 347 7.78 -17.68 9.97
CA VAL A 347 7.44 -18.96 10.57
C VAL A 347 8.59 -19.49 11.43
N GLU A 348 9.84 -19.43 10.95
CA GLU A 348 11.01 -19.84 11.73
C GLU A 348 11.09 -19.09 13.06
N ASN A 349 10.97 -17.76 13.02
CA ASN A 349 11.05 -16.93 14.22
C ASN A 349 9.84 -17.11 15.15
N ALA A 350 8.64 -17.30 14.58
CA ALA A 350 7.45 -17.57 15.37
C ALA A 350 7.57 -18.87 16.17
N LEU A 351 8.07 -19.94 15.55
CA LEU A 351 8.33 -21.22 16.22
C LEU A 351 9.42 -21.09 17.31
N ASN A 352 10.41 -20.22 17.08
CA ASN A 352 11.47 -19.88 18.04
C ASN A 352 11.06 -18.82 19.08
N LYS A 353 9.78 -18.40 19.11
CA LYS A 353 9.24 -17.39 20.05
C LYS A 353 9.90 -16.01 19.93
N VAL A 354 10.33 -15.64 18.73
CA VAL A 354 10.93 -14.33 18.44
C VAL A 354 9.89 -13.45 17.77
N SER A 355 9.44 -12.42 18.49
CA SER A 355 8.45 -11.46 18.01
C SER A 355 9.07 -10.29 17.24
N GLY A 356 8.33 -9.72 16.29
CA GLY A 356 8.70 -8.53 15.53
C GLY A 356 8.06 -8.48 14.15
N VAL A 357 8.62 -7.71 13.22
CA VAL A 357 8.13 -7.61 11.83
C VAL A 357 9.23 -8.05 10.88
N THR A 358 8.95 -9.01 9.99
CA THR A 358 9.94 -9.43 9.00
C THR A 358 10.15 -8.35 7.96
N GLY A 359 11.39 -8.02 7.66
CA GLY A 359 11.71 -7.06 6.62
C GLY A 359 13.20 -6.98 6.33
N HIS A 360 13.53 -6.43 5.16
CA HIS A 360 14.89 -6.00 4.87
C HIS A 360 15.15 -4.70 5.64
N ASP A 361 15.94 -4.77 6.72
CA ASP A 361 16.15 -3.67 7.66
C ASP A 361 17.21 -2.69 7.13
N GLU A 362 16.77 -1.51 6.72
CA GLU A 362 17.62 -0.43 6.20
C GLU A 362 18.68 0.01 7.22
N GLY A 363 18.34 -0.01 8.52
CA GLY A 363 19.28 0.30 9.61
C GLY A 363 20.31 -0.80 9.88
N GLN A 364 20.22 -1.93 9.20
CA GLN A 364 21.14 -3.07 9.29
C GLN A 364 21.63 -3.51 7.90
N GLY A 365 21.85 -2.54 7.00
CA GLY A 365 22.41 -2.79 5.66
C GLY A 365 21.46 -3.54 4.72
N GLY A 366 20.16 -3.48 4.96
CA GLY A 366 19.15 -4.17 4.15
C GLY A 366 19.07 -5.68 4.41
N LYS A 367 19.62 -6.18 5.52
CA LYS A 367 19.53 -7.60 5.87
C LYS A 367 18.06 -8.00 6.15
N LEU A 368 17.62 -9.11 5.56
CA LEU A 368 16.34 -9.73 5.92
C LEU A 368 16.39 -10.28 7.36
N ARG A 369 15.56 -9.74 8.24
CA ARG A 369 15.48 -10.14 9.66
C ARG A 369 14.08 -9.90 10.22
N VAL A 370 13.83 -10.40 11.43
CA VAL A 370 12.72 -9.93 12.27
C VAL A 370 13.18 -8.65 12.98
N ILE A 371 12.48 -7.55 12.71
CA ILE A 371 12.76 -6.21 13.23
C ILE A 371 11.91 -5.99 14.48
N GLU A 372 12.52 -5.40 15.50
CA GLU A 372 11.91 -5.18 16.79
C GLU A 372 10.74 -4.17 16.70
N PHE A 373 9.60 -4.47 17.30
CA PHE A 373 8.40 -3.61 17.23
C PHE A 373 8.63 -2.13 17.59
N PRO A 374 9.42 -1.76 18.62
CA PRO A 374 9.67 -0.35 18.93
C PRO A 374 10.33 0.47 17.81
N ARG A 375 10.93 -0.21 16.82
CA ARG A 375 11.55 0.43 15.65
C ARG A 375 10.57 0.62 14.48
N ILE A 376 9.41 -0.04 14.52
CA ILE A 376 8.42 0.00 13.46
C ILE A 376 7.60 1.28 13.54
N LYS A 377 7.60 2.05 12.46
CA LYS A 377 6.83 3.31 12.33
C LYS A 377 6.32 3.44 10.91
N GLY A 378 5.12 3.97 10.71
CA GLY A 378 4.63 4.39 9.41
C GLY A 378 5.14 5.77 9.01
N GLY A 379 4.73 6.24 7.83
CA GLY A 379 5.04 7.58 7.34
C GLY A 379 6.49 7.76 6.89
N LYS A 380 7.16 6.69 6.43
CA LYS A 380 8.45 6.83 5.75
C LYS A 380 8.26 7.67 4.48
N ALA A 381 8.85 8.86 4.45
CA ALA A 381 8.88 9.69 3.26
C ALA A 381 9.66 8.99 2.13
N PHE A 382 9.31 9.29 0.89
CA PHE A 382 10.07 8.81 -0.25
C PHE A 382 11.43 9.52 -0.34
N ASP A 383 12.50 8.74 -0.44
CA ASP A 383 13.84 9.26 -0.66
C ASP A 383 14.03 9.72 -2.11
N MET A 384 13.85 11.02 -2.35
CA MET A 384 14.06 11.64 -3.66
C MET A 384 15.54 11.74 -4.08
N ALA A 385 16.49 11.37 -3.21
CA ALA A 385 17.89 11.24 -3.58
C ALA A 385 18.23 9.84 -4.13
N ALA A 386 17.27 8.92 -4.15
CA ALA A 386 17.49 7.58 -4.69
C ALA A 386 17.96 7.64 -6.16
N PRO A 387 19.06 6.95 -6.54
CA PRO A 387 19.62 7.06 -7.89
C PRO A 387 18.63 6.76 -9.02
N TRP A 388 17.76 5.77 -8.81
CA TRP A 388 16.74 5.40 -9.79
C TRP A 388 15.68 6.48 -9.98
N PHE A 389 15.44 7.33 -8.98
CA PHE A 389 14.48 8.43 -9.11
C PHE A 389 15.06 9.55 -9.96
N ALA A 390 16.35 9.84 -9.82
CA ALA A 390 17.04 10.76 -10.71
C ALA A 390 16.96 10.30 -12.18
N GLU A 391 17.08 9.00 -12.46
CA GLU A 391 16.88 8.43 -13.81
C GLU A 391 15.46 8.71 -14.34
N VAL A 392 14.43 8.53 -13.52
CA VAL A 392 13.03 8.85 -13.87
C VAL A 392 12.86 10.33 -14.19
N MET A 393 13.33 11.21 -13.32
CA MET A 393 13.18 12.66 -13.51
C MET A 393 13.98 13.18 -14.72
N ASN A 394 15.16 12.61 -14.97
CA ASN A 394 15.95 12.91 -16.16
C ASN A 394 15.26 12.47 -17.45
N HIS A 395 14.57 11.31 -17.45
CA HIS A 395 13.79 10.85 -18.58
C HIS A 395 12.60 11.79 -18.87
N ILE A 396 11.89 12.22 -17.82
CA ILE A 396 10.74 13.14 -17.92
C ILE A 396 11.20 14.55 -18.34
N GLY A 397 12.41 14.97 -17.96
CA GLY A 397 12.93 16.31 -18.22
C GLY A 397 12.28 17.39 -17.36
N GLN A 398 11.63 17.01 -16.25
CA GLN A 398 11.02 17.92 -15.29
C GLN A 398 12.02 18.25 -14.17
N LYS A 399 12.16 19.54 -13.86
CA LYS A 399 12.93 19.99 -12.69
C LYS A 399 12.11 19.83 -11.42
N TYR A 400 12.75 19.47 -10.32
CA TYR A 400 12.09 19.30 -9.03
C TYR A 400 12.94 19.83 -7.89
N VAL A 401 12.26 20.23 -6.82
CA VAL A 401 12.84 20.58 -5.53
C VAL A 401 12.02 19.91 -4.43
N GLU A 402 12.67 19.65 -3.30
CA GLU A 402 11.99 19.13 -2.10
C GLU A 402 11.06 20.18 -1.50
N ALA A 403 9.90 19.72 -1.01
CA ALA A 403 8.81 20.55 -0.49
C ALA A 403 9.09 21.19 0.88
#